data_AF-A0A8S1HRD6-F1
#
_entry.id   AF-A0A8S1HRD6-F1
#
_cell.length_a   1.000
_cell.length_b   1.000
_cell.length_c   1.000
_cell.angle_alpha   90.00
_cell.angle_beta   90.00
_cell.angle_gamma   90.00
#
_symmetry.space_group_name_H-M   'P 1'
#
loop_
_entity.id
_entity.type
_entity.pdbx_description
1 polymer ?
#
loop_
_entity_poly.entity_id
_entity_poly.type
_entity_poly.pdbx_seq_one_letter_code
_entity_poly.pdbx_strand_id
1 'polypeptide(L)'
;MSASGVVQRQLKDDWDNREYEQIISDNIKNIANFLSSFELSCRSKLAVFGSSSNQRRHPFLNMSSTAKIAKTTANAVRTVAPVKSTNHKDARLAVLQVYKEFQRLTPKFWWDFGLQDMPLGVFRAVIKKQFTKNAQLTDVRVIDRLVGETHQHMYSIRYAFYNPDHVRNYLFAENIEAKPKDFLSKFLNGKE
;
A
#
# COMPACT_ATOMS: atom_id res chain seq x y z
N MET A 1 -48.97 30.39 -9.68
CA MET A 1 -48.38 29.33 -10.53
C MET A 1 -49.35 28.16 -10.53
N SER A 2 -49.77 27.66 -11.71
CA SER A 2 -50.75 26.56 -11.79
C SER A 2 -50.16 25.27 -11.19
N ALA A 3 -50.95 24.56 -10.37
CA ALA A 3 -50.55 23.28 -9.74
C ALA A 3 -50.03 22.25 -10.76
N SER A 4 -50.54 22.30 -12.00
CA SER A 4 -50.06 21.47 -13.11
C SER A 4 -48.59 21.71 -13.46
N GLY A 5 -48.12 22.97 -13.42
CA GLY A 5 -46.73 23.30 -13.74
C GLY A 5 -45.72 22.86 -12.68
N VAL A 6 -46.15 22.72 -11.43
CA VAL A 6 -45.30 22.21 -10.34
C VAL A 6 -45.14 20.69 -10.47
N VAL A 7 -46.23 19.98 -10.77
CA VAL A 7 -46.20 18.53 -11.01
C VAL A 7 -45.32 18.17 -12.21
N GLN A 8 -45.39 18.93 -13.31
CA GLN A 8 -44.56 18.69 -14.50
C GLN A 8 -43.05 18.88 -14.22
N ARG A 9 -42.68 19.85 -13.39
CA ARG A 9 -41.28 20.05 -12.97
C ARG A 9 -40.81 18.91 -12.07
N GLN A 10 -41.60 18.54 -11.07
CA GLN A 10 -41.27 17.43 -10.18
C GLN A 10 -41.07 16.12 -10.96
N LEU A 11 -41.96 15.83 -11.92
CA LEU A 11 -41.82 14.65 -12.77
C LEU A 11 -40.53 14.71 -13.59
N LYS A 12 -40.17 15.88 -14.14
CA LYS A 12 -38.93 16.03 -14.89
C LYS A 12 -37.69 15.82 -14.02
N ASP A 13 -37.67 16.39 -12.82
CA ASP A 13 -36.58 16.23 -11.86
C ASP A 13 -36.44 14.76 -11.38
N ASP A 14 -37.56 14.07 -11.16
CA ASP A 14 -37.57 12.64 -10.81
C ASP A 14 -37.05 11.77 -11.96
N TRP A 15 -37.37 12.12 -13.21
CA TRP A 15 -36.85 11.46 -14.40
C TRP A 15 -35.34 11.67 -14.57
N ASP A 16 -34.86 12.90 -14.38
CA ASP A 16 -33.44 13.24 -14.50
C ASP A 16 -32.61 12.60 -13.37
N ASN A 17 -33.15 12.53 -12.16
CA ASN A 17 -32.54 11.80 -11.05
C ASN A 17 -32.44 10.29 -11.33
N ARG A 18 -33.47 9.68 -11.94
CA ARG A 18 -33.42 8.26 -12.33
C ARG A 18 -32.37 8.00 -13.41
N GLU A 19 -32.22 8.89 -14.37
CA GLU A 19 -31.18 8.78 -15.39
C GLU A 19 -29.77 8.91 -14.77
N TYR A 20 -29.59 9.86 -13.85
CA TYR A 20 -28.32 10.03 -13.13
C TYR A 20 -27.96 8.78 -12.31
N GLU A 21 -28.90 8.24 -11.54
CA GLU A 21 -28.70 7.01 -10.76
C GLU A 21 -28.34 5.82 -11.66
N GLN A 22 -28.98 5.71 -12.83
CA GLN A 22 -28.72 4.65 -13.79
C GLN A 22 -27.31 4.76 -14.37
N ILE A 23 -26.86 5.95 -14.75
CA ILE A 23 -25.49 6.20 -15.24
C ILE A 23 -24.46 5.80 -14.19
N ILE A 24 -24.68 6.17 -12.92
CA ILE A 24 -23.78 5.80 -11.82
C ILE A 24 -23.77 4.27 -11.62
N SER A 25 -24.94 3.63 -11.62
CA SER A 25 -25.06 2.17 -11.50
C SER A 25 -24.31 1.44 -12.62
N ASP A 26 -24.44 1.91 -13.86
CA ASP A 26 -23.80 1.28 -15.01
C ASP A 26 -22.28 1.53 -15.01
N ASN A 27 -21.82 2.69 -14.55
CA ASN A 27 -20.40 2.95 -14.31
C ASN A 27 -19.83 2.01 -13.24
N ILE A 28 -20.53 1.82 -12.13
CA ILE A 28 -20.11 0.89 -11.06
C ILE A 28 -20.02 -0.54 -11.60
N LYS A 29 -21.02 -1.00 -12.37
CA LYS A 29 -21.01 -2.32 -13.01
C LYS A 29 -19.84 -2.47 -13.98
N ASN A 30 -19.57 -1.46 -14.79
CA ASN A 30 -18.46 -1.46 -15.74
C ASN A 30 -17.11 -1.58 -15.04
N ILE A 31 -16.91 -0.85 -13.95
CA ILE A 31 -15.71 -0.96 -13.12
C ILE A 31 -15.59 -2.34 -12.49
N ALA A 32 -16.69 -2.89 -11.93
CA ALA A 32 -16.69 -4.23 -11.34
C ALA A 32 -16.36 -5.33 -12.36
N ASN A 33 -16.91 -5.23 -13.57
CA ASN A 33 -16.61 -6.14 -14.68
C ASN A 33 -15.16 -6.01 -15.15
N PHE A 34 -14.63 -4.79 -15.23
CA PHE A 34 -13.23 -4.56 -15.53
C PHE A 34 -12.31 -5.18 -14.48
N LEU A 35 -12.58 -4.96 -13.19
CA LEU A 35 -11.76 -5.52 -12.11
C LEU A 35 -11.80 -7.05 -12.09
N SER A 36 -12.95 -7.66 -12.34
CA SER A 36 -13.10 -9.12 -12.41
C SER A 36 -12.34 -9.72 -13.60
N SER A 37 -12.44 -9.11 -14.79
CA SER A 37 -11.70 -9.54 -15.98
C SER A 37 -10.19 -9.28 -15.85
N PHE A 38 -9.80 -8.20 -15.19
CA PHE A 38 -8.42 -7.89 -14.85
C PHE A 38 -7.84 -8.93 -13.89
N GLU A 39 -8.57 -9.32 -12.85
CA GLU A 39 -8.16 -10.34 -11.87
C GLU A 39 -7.89 -11.69 -12.54
N LEU A 40 -8.81 -12.12 -13.42
CA LEU A 40 -8.65 -13.35 -14.22
C LEU A 40 -7.44 -13.26 -15.18
N SER A 41 -7.21 -12.08 -15.79
CA SER A 41 -6.04 -11.83 -16.64
C SER A 41 -4.74 -11.90 -15.85
N CYS A 42 -4.71 -11.35 -14.63
CA CYS A 42 -3.58 -11.44 -13.71
C CYS A 42 -3.32 -12.89 -13.29
N ARG A 43 -4.36 -13.66 -12.91
CA ARG A 43 -4.22 -15.09 -12.57
C ARG A 43 -3.70 -15.92 -13.73
N SER A 44 -4.23 -15.72 -14.94
CA SER A 44 -3.77 -16.40 -16.15
C SER A 44 -2.31 -16.08 -16.45
N LYS A 45 -1.93 -14.80 -16.43
CA LYS A 45 -0.52 -14.38 -16.62
C LYS A 45 0.40 -14.95 -15.54
N LEU A 46 -0.03 -14.93 -14.27
CA LEU A 46 0.74 -15.53 -13.17
C LEU A 46 0.88 -17.05 -13.30
N ALA A 47 -0.15 -17.75 -13.79
CA ALA A 47 -0.07 -19.20 -14.07
C ALA A 47 0.89 -19.51 -15.22
N VAL A 48 0.90 -18.69 -16.28
CA VAL A 48 1.88 -18.77 -17.37
C VAL A 48 3.31 -18.49 -16.85
N PHE A 49 3.51 -17.46 -16.03
CA PHE A 49 4.82 -17.19 -15.41
C PHE A 49 5.27 -18.28 -14.42
N GLY A 50 4.34 -18.89 -13.68
CA GLY A 50 4.61 -20.03 -12.79
C GLY A 50 5.05 -21.28 -13.54
N SER A 51 4.54 -21.47 -14.76
CA SER A 51 4.90 -22.58 -15.66
C SER A 51 6.23 -22.35 -16.38
N SER A 52 6.56 -21.10 -16.70
CA SER A 52 7.81 -20.68 -17.35
C SER A 52 8.98 -20.45 -16.37
N SER A 53 8.77 -20.61 -15.07
CA SER A 53 9.84 -20.54 -14.06
C SER A 53 10.86 -21.69 -14.16
N ASN A 54 10.68 -22.62 -15.11
CA ASN A 54 11.67 -23.64 -15.46
C ASN A 54 12.41 -23.41 -16.79
N GLN A 55 12.22 -22.29 -17.51
CA GLN A 55 13.05 -22.01 -18.67
C GLN A 55 13.07 -20.50 -19.02
N ARG A 56 14.17 -19.84 -18.61
CA ARG A 56 14.80 -18.63 -19.17
C ARG A 56 14.10 -17.87 -20.33
N ARG A 57 14.08 -16.53 -20.15
CA ARG A 57 14.28 -15.40 -21.12
C ARG A 57 13.05 -14.64 -21.66
N HIS A 58 13.13 -13.30 -21.57
CA HIS A 58 13.06 -12.45 -22.76
C HIS A 58 14.51 -12.07 -23.16
N PRO A 59 14.84 -12.04 -24.46
CA PRO A 59 14.57 -10.86 -25.25
C PRO A 59 13.95 -11.16 -26.63
N PHE A 60 13.38 -10.12 -27.22
CA PHE A 60 12.92 -9.99 -28.59
C PHE A 60 13.87 -10.62 -29.65
N LEU A 61 13.41 -11.63 -30.39
CA LEU A 61 13.65 -11.92 -31.83
C LEU A 61 13.18 -13.35 -32.19
N ASN A 62 12.88 -13.51 -33.47
CA ASN A 62 12.19 -14.62 -34.11
C ASN A 62 12.97 -15.97 -34.12
N MET A 63 12.22 -17.05 -34.43
CA MET A 63 12.64 -18.36 -34.95
C MET A 63 13.00 -19.54 -34.01
N SER A 64 12.49 -20.68 -34.48
CA SER A 64 12.62 -22.09 -34.11
C SER A 64 14.02 -22.55 -33.67
N SER A 65 14.08 -23.40 -32.64
CA SER A 65 14.89 -24.62 -32.68
C SER A 65 14.68 -25.47 -31.42
N THR A 66 14.58 -26.77 -31.65
CA THR A 66 14.54 -27.85 -30.67
C THR A 66 15.89 -27.97 -29.96
N ALA A 67 15.91 -28.04 -28.62
CA ALA A 67 17.13 -28.35 -27.88
C ALA A 67 16.88 -29.19 -26.63
N LYS A 68 17.66 -30.25 -26.51
CA LYS A 68 17.60 -31.37 -25.56
C LYS A 68 18.00 -30.93 -24.14
N ILE A 69 17.36 -31.52 -23.13
CA ILE A 69 17.59 -31.25 -21.70
C ILE A 69 18.72 -32.15 -21.19
N ALA A 70 19.85 -31.55 -20.80
CA ALA A 70 20.90 -32.20 -20.02
C ALA A 70 20.70 -31.86 -18.53
N LYS A 71 20.52 -32.88 -17.69
CA LYS A 71 20.46 -32.76 -16.23
C LYS A 71 21.85 -32.55 -15.66
N THR A 72 22.11 -31.40 -15.05
CA THR A 72 23.26 -31.17 -14.16
C THR A 72 22.75 -30.87 -12.76
N THR A 73 23.15 -31.71 -11.80
CA THR A 73 22.86 -31.60 -10.37
C THR A 73 23.80 -30.57 -9.74
N ALA A 74 23.37 -29.30 -9.73
CA ALA A 74 23.97 -28.26 -8.89
C ALA A 74 23.04 -28.00 -7.70
N ASN A 75 23.59 -27.97 -6.48
CA ASN A 75 22.88 -27.51 -5.29
C ASN A 75 22.41 -26.06 -5.52
N ALA A 76 21.16 -25.94 -5.99
CA ALA A 76 20.54 -24.66 -6.30
C ALA A 76 20.21 -23.96 -4.98
N VAL A 77 21.12 -23.11 -4.49
CA VAL A 77 20.76 -22.04 -3.58
C VAL A 77 19.63 -21.27 -4.26
N ARG A 78 18.43 -21.28 -3.65
CA ARG A 78 17.25 -20.61 -4.21
C ARG A 78 17.56 -19.13 -4.36
N THR A 79 17.95 -18.71 -5.57
CA THR A 79 18.15 -17.31 -5.92
C THR A 79 16.77 -16.68 -6.06
N VAL A 80 16.36 -15.93 -5.03
CA VAL A 80 15.09 -15.21 -5.05
C VAL A 80 15.27 -13.88 -5.75
N ALA A 81 14.40 -13.56 -6.69
CA ALA A 81 14.43 -12.30 -7.41
C ALA A 81 14.29 -11.11 -6.43
N PRO A 82 15.11 -10.05 -6.57
CA PRO A 82 14.98 -8.83 -5.78
C PRO A 82 13.68 -8.08 -6.15
N VAL A 83 13.11 -7.33 -5.21
CA VAL A 83 11.86 -6.58 -5.43
C VAL A 83 12.11 -5.29 -6.21
N LYS A 84 13.00 -4.43 -5.70
CA LYS A 84 13.47 -3.21 -6.40
C LYS A 84 14.97 -3.04 -6.28
N SER A 85 15.49 -3.10 -5.07
CA SER A 85 16.89 -2.90 -4.74
C SER A 85 17.66 -4.20 -4.92
N THR A 86 18.81 -4.11 -5.59
CA THR A 86 19.71 -5.27 -5.78
C THR A 86 20.72 -5.41 -4.64
N ASN A 87 21.01 -4.31 -3.96
CA ASN A 87 22.02 -4.23 -2.91
C ASN A 87 21.55 -3.33 -1.75
N HIS A 88 22.27 -3.40 -0.63
CA HIS A 88 21.96 -2.61 0.57
C HIS A 88 22.11 -1.10 0.40
N LYS A 89 23.01 -0.65 -0.49
CA LYS A 89 23.24 0.79 -0.71
C LYS A 89 22.03 1.41 -1.41
N ASP A 90 21.51 0.73 -2.43
CA ASP A 90 20.29 1.12 -3.15
C ASP A 90 19.09 1.16 -2.19
N ALA A 91 18.92 0.13 -1.36
CA ALA A 91 17.86 0.07 -0.36
C ALA A 91 17.96 1.23 0.64
N ARG A 92 19.17 1.54 1.10
CA ARG A 92 19.41 2.68 2.00
C ARG A 92 19.07 4.02 1.32
N LEU A 93 19.42 4.19 0.05
CA LEU A 93 19.07 5.39 -0.71
C LEU A 93 17.55 5.52 -0.87
N ALA A 94 16.85 4.42 -1.17
CA ALA A 94 15.39 4.39 -1.26
C ALA A 94 14.72 4.77 0.06
N VAL A 95 15.17 4.21 1.18
CA VAL A 95 14.68 4.59 2.53
C VAL A 95 14.90 6.08 2.80
N LEU A 96 16.09 6.60 2.51
CA LEU A 96 16.40 8.02 2.72
C LEU A 96 15.56 8.94 1.83
N GLN A 97 15.26 8.52 0.61
CA GLN A 97 14.40 9.26 -0.30
C GLN A 97 12.97 9.36 0.27
N VAL A 98 12.36 8.22 0.62
CA VAL A 98 11.01 8.18 1.21
C VAL A 98 10.95 8.98 2.51
N TYR A 99 11.97 8.86 3.37
CA TYR A 99 12.05 9.65 4.58
C TYR A 99 12.02 11.15 4.30
N LYS A 100 12.83 11.64 3.35
CA LYS A 100 12.85 13.06 2.97
C LYS A 100 11.52 13.52 2.37
N GLU A 101 10.89 12.70 1.53
CA GLU A 101 9.59 13.00 0.96
C GLU A 101 8.49 13.06 2.04
N PHE A 102 8.49 12.13 2.99
CA PHE A 102 7.53 12.15 4.09
C PHE A 102 7.74 13.35 5.02
N GLN A 103 9.00 13.68 5.32
CA GLN A 103 9.35 14.89 6.07
C GLN A 103 8.90 16.18 5.36
N ARG A 104 8.91 16.22 4.01
CA ARG A 104 8.37 17.34 3.24
C ARG A 104 6.84 17.41 3.30
N LEU A 105 6.15 16.27 3.31
CA LEU A 105 4.70 16.19 3.47
C LEU A 105 4.22 16.59 4.88
N THR A 106 5.11 16.42 5.88
CA THR A 106 4.78 16.52 7.31
C THR A 106 4.06 17.82 7.72
N PRO A 107 4.44 19.04 7.29
CA PRO A 107 3.74 20.26 7.72
C PRO A 107 2.28 20.31 7.27
N LYS A 108 2.00 19.96 6.01
CA LYS A 108 0.64 19.91 5.48
C LYS A 108 -0.18 18.83 6.19
N PHE A 109 0.41 17.65 6.31
CA PHE A 109 -0.16 16.53 7.04
C PHE A 109 -0.51 16.85 8.50
N TRP A 110 0.38 17.52 9.22
CA TRP A 110 0.18 17.96 10.59
C TRP A 110 -1.02 18.90 10.74
N TRP A 111 -1.20 19.80 9.78
CA TRP A 111 -2.32 20.74 9.74
C TRP A 111 -3.64 20.05 9.37
N ASP A 112 -3.66 19.31 8.26
CA ASP A 112 -4.86 18.69 7.70
C ASP A 112 -5.51 17.68 8.65
N PHE A 113 -4.70 16.99 9.46
CA PHE A 113 -5.16 15.97 10.40
C PHE A 113 -5.33 16.51 11.83
N GLY A 114 -5.20 17.81 12.05
CA GLY A 114 -5.46 18.44 13.35
C GLY A 114 -4.52 18.02 14.48
N LEU A 115 -3.27 17.66 14.17
CA LEU A 115 -2.29 17.15 15.15
C LEU A 115 -1.54 18.26 15.91
N GLN A 116 -2.21 19.41 16.06
CA GLN A 116 -1.63 20.65 16.59
C GLN A 116 -1.44 20.62 18.10
N ASP A 117 -2.07 19.66 18.78
CA ASP A 117 -1.84 19.32 20.18
C ASP A 117 -0.36 18.99 20.45
N MET A 118 0.39 18.60 19.41
CA MET A 118 1.81 18.36 19.46
C MET A 118 2.60 19.35 18.59
N PRO A 119 3.71 19.94 19.10
CA PRO A 119 4.58 20.79 18.29
C PRO A 119 5.13 20.04 17.07
N LEU A 120 5.20 20.72 15.91
CA LEU A 120 5.67 20.13 14.65
C LEU A 120 7.07 19.47 14.77
N GLY A 121 7.96 20.03 15.58
CA GLY A 121 9.28 19.45 15.83
C GLY A 121 9.21 18.07 16.50
N VAL A 122 8.33 17.91 17.48
CA VAL A 122 8.09 16.63 18.15
C VAL A 122 7.44 15.64 17.18
N PHE A 123 6.50 16.09 16.36
CA PHE A 123 5.89 15.24 15.34
C PHE A 123 6.90 14.69 14.32
N ARG A 124 7.82 15.54 13.83
CA ARG A 124 8.92 15.12 12.96
C ARG A 124 9.82 14.08 13.62
N ALA A 125 10.06 14.22 14.92
CA ALA A 125 10.83 13.25 15.70
C ALA A 125 10.11 11.91 15.84
N VAL A 126 8.78 11.90 15.97
CA VAL A 126 7.97 10.66 15.99
C VAL A 126 8.05 9.94 14.66
N ILE A 127 7.95 10.65 13.53
CA ILE A 127 8.17 10.06 12.20
C ILE A 127 9.58 9.46 12.12
N LYS A 128 10.60 10.19 12.59
CA LYS A 128 11.97 9.66 12.65
C LYS A 128 12.07 8.39 13.50
N LYS A 129 11.41 8.35 14.66
CA LYS A 129 11.35 7.18 15.54
C LYS A 129 10.81 5.94 14.80
N GLN A 130 9.74 6.10 14.02
CA GLN A 130 9.16 5.02 13.23
C GLN A 130 10.15 4.44 12.19
N PHE A 131 10.93 5.29 11.52
CA PHE A 131 11.99 4.82 10.60
C PHE A 131 13.13 4.10 11.33
N THR A 132 13.49 4.56 12.54
CA THR A 132 14.57 3.95 13.31
C THR A 132 14.17 2.65 14.02
N LYS A 133 12.88 2.40 14.24
CA LYS A 133 12.36 1.17 14.86
C LYS A 133 12.83 -0.09 14.12
N ASN A 134 12.91 0.01 12.80
CA ASN A 134 13.26 -1.09 11.91
C ASN A 134 14.74 -1.09 11.50
N ALA A 135 15.61 -0.35 12.20
CA ALA A 135 17.02 -0.21 11.84
C ALA A 135 17.82 -1.53 11.86
N GLN A 136 17.32 -2.53 12.60
CA GLN A 136 17.92 -3.86 12.72
C GLN A 136 17.64 -4.78 11.51
N LEU A 137 16.81 -4.36 10.56
CA LEU A 137 16.48 -5.18 9.39
C LEU A 137 17.65 -5.28 8.42
N THR A 138 18.00 -6.50 8.04
CA THR A 138 19.10 -6.82 7.13
C THR A 138 18.62 -7.30 5.76
N ASP A 139 17.42 -7.88 5.63
CA ASP A 139 16.96 -8.36 4.32
C ASP A 139 16.49 -7.19 3.43
N VAL A 140 17.17 -7.00 2.30
CA VAL A 140 16.87 -5.96 1.30
C VAL A 140 15.42 -6.01 0.80
N ARG A 141 14.84 -7.20 0.65
CA ARG A 141 13.47 -7.37 0.15
C ARG A 141 12.44 -6.90 1.16
N VAL A 142 12.72 -7.12 2.44
CA VAL A 142 11.87 -6.63 3.53
C VAL A 142 11.95 -5.11 3.61
N ILE A 143 13.16 -4.54 3.44
CA ILE A 143 13.35 -3.09 3.37
C ILE A 143 12.55 -2.50 2.20
N ASP A 144 12.68 -3.06 0.99
CA ASP A 144 11.93 -2.60 -0.19
C ASP A 144 10.41 -2.68 0.01
N ARG A 145 9.93 -3.74 0.66
CA ARG A 145 8.51 -3.89 0.99
C ARG A 145 8.05 -2.77 1.92
N LEU A 146 8.78 -2.49 3.00
CA LEU A 146 8.45 -1.40 3.94
C LEU A 146 8.51 -0.02 3.27
N VAL A 147 9.46 0.18 2.36
CA VAL A 147 9.54 1.39 1.52
C VAL A 147 8.28 1.52 0.65
N GLY A 148 7.81 0.42 0.06
CA GLY A 148 6.55 0.38 -0.70
C GLY A 148 5.32 0.68 0.16
N GLU A 149 5.22 0.05 1.33
CA GLU A 149 4.14 0.30 2.30
C GLU A 149 4.13 1.76 2.76
N THR A 150 5.29 2.36 2.99
CA THR A 150 5.41 3.78 3.38
C THR A 150 4.90 4.70 2.27
N HIS A 151 5.22 4.43 1.00
CA HIS A 151 4.66 5.20 -0.12
C HIS A 151 3.14 5.10 -0.16
N GLN A 152 2.58 3.91 0.11
CA GLN A 152 1.14 3.71 0.16
C GLN A 152 0.50 4.54 1.29
N HIS A 153 1.09 4.54 2.49
CA HIS A 153 0.62 5.38 3.59
C HIS A 153 0.69 6.87 3.24
N MET A 154 1.78 7.32 2.62
CA MET A 154 1.93 8.71 2.17
C MET A 154 0.87 9.09 1.13
N TYR A 155 0.53 8.17 0.22
CA TYR A 155 -0.56 8.35 -0.74
C TYR A 155 -1.90 8.47 -0.01
N SER A 156 -2.23 7.54 0.88
CA SER A 156 -3.47 7.59 1.68
C SER A 156 -3.59 8.87 2.51
N ILE A 157 -2.49 9.37 3.08
CA ILE A 157 -2.46 10.65 3.80
C ILE A 157 -2.71 11.83 2.83
N ARG A 158 -2.02 11.85 1.69
CA ARG A 158 -2.12 12.95 0.72
C ARG A 158 -3.53 13.14 0.19
N TYR A 159 -4.23 12.03 -0.06
CA TYR A 159 -5.60 12.02 -0.60
C TYR A 159 -6.67 11.88 0.48
N ALA A 160 -6.31 12.01 1.76
CA ALA A 160 -7.24 11.93 2.89
C ALA A 160 -8.08 10.62 2.92
N PHE A 161 -7.52 9.51 2.45
CA PHE A 161 -8.13 8.19 2.59
C PHE A 161 -8.03 7.62 4.01
N TYR A 162 -7.19 8.20 4.86
CA TYR A 162 -7.16 7.89 6.29
C TYR A 162 -7.94 8.89 7.12
N ASN A 163 -8.59 8.37 8.17
CA ASN A 163 -9.16 9.17 9.24
C ASN A 163 -8.04 9.68 10.19
N PRO A 164 -8.10 10.92 10.70
CA PRO A 164 -7.31 11.40 11.84
C PRO A 164 -7.03 10.38 12.95
N ASP A 165 -8.04 9.66 13.42
CA ASP A 165 -7.85 8.68 14.50
C ASP A 165 -7.00 7.50 14.04
N HIS A 166 -7.18 7.05 12.79
CA HIS A 166 -6.38 5.97 12.22
C HIS A 166 -4.91 6.34 12.14
N VAL A 167 -4.62 7.56 11.68
CA VAL A 167 -3.26 8.10 11.61
C VAL A 167 -2.64 8.21 13.00
N ARG A 168 -3.39 8.74 13.96
CA ARG A 168 -2.91 8.90 15.34
C ARG A 168 -2.58 7.53 15.94
N ASN A 169 -3.47 6.57 15.81
CA ASN A 169 -3.23 5.21 16.28
C ASN A 169 -2.02 4.58 15.59
N TYR A 170 -1.87 4.74 14.27
CA TYR A 170 -0.74 4.20 13.53
C TYR A 170 0.61 4.79 14.00
N LEU A 171 0.70 6.10 14.21
CA LEU A 171 1.95 6.76 14.59
C LEU A 171 2.30 6.62 16.08
N PHE A 172 1.30 6.49 16.96
CA PHE A 172 1.47 6.54 18.41
C PHE A 172 1.09 5.25 19.16
N ALA A 173 0.68 4.17 18.50
CA ALA A 173 0.32 2.91 19.18
C ALA A 173 1.42 2.35 20.10
N GLU A 174 2.69 2.72 19.91
CA GLU A 174 3.80 2.35 20.80
C GLU A 174 3.82 3.06 22.15
N ASN A 175 3.07 4.17 22.30
CA ASN A 175 3.02 4.92 23.55
C ASN A 175 1.97 4.35 24.53
N ILE A 176 1.30 3.26 24.17
CA ILE A 176 0.55 2.45 25.13
C ILE A 176 1.61 1.74 25.98
N GLU A 177 1.63 2.02 27.29
CA GLU A 177 2.49 1.37 28.29
C GLU A 177 2.74 -0.09 27.90
N ALA A 178 3.98 -0.41 27.52
CA ALA A 178 4.29 -1.74 27.04
C ALA A 178 3.88 -2.75 28.11
N LYS A 179 3.15 -3.82 27.73
CA LYS A 179 2.76 -4.86 28.69
C LYS A 179 4.02 -5.23 29.49
N PRO A 180 3.96 -5.19 30.83
CA PRO A 180 5.13 -5.44 31.67
C PRO A 180 5.79 -6.74 31.22
N LYS A 181 7.09 -6.68 30.91
CA LYS A 181 7.85 -7.85 30.46
C LYS A 181 8.44 -8.63 31.63
N ASP A 182 8.78 -7.91 32.69
CA ASP A 182 9.34 -8.45 33.92
C ASP A 182 8.30 -9.20 34.75
N PHE A 183 8.73 -10.25 35.44
CA PHE A 183 7.88 -11.09 36.29
C PHE A 183 7.22 -10.27 37.39
N LEU A 184 7.97 -9.42 38.10
CA LEU A 184 7.44 -8.65 39.22
C LEU A 184 6.39 -7.64 38.75
N SER A 185 6.62 -6.95 37.64
CA SER A 185 5.66 -6.02 37.05
C SER A 185 4.40 -6.71 36.52
N LYS A 186 4.50 -7.94 36.00
CA LYS A 186 3.32 -8.75 35.63
C LYS A 186 2.53 -9.21 36.85
N PHE A 187 3.24 -9.70 37.87
CA PHE A 187 2.68 -10.14 39.14
C PHE A 187 1.89 -9.02 39.84
N LEU A 188 2.47 -7.80 39.92
CA LEU A 188 1.82 -6.64 40.53
C LEU A 188 0.61 -6.13 39.74
N ASN A 189 0.59 -6.29 38.41
CA ASN A 189 -0.53 -5.88 37.57
C ASN A 189 -1.69 -6.90 37.50
N GLY A 190 -1.58 -8.03 38.21
CA GLY A 190 -2.71 -8.93 38.47
C GLY A 190 -3.33 -9.63 37.25
N LYS A 191 -2.64 -9.67 36.11
CA LYS A 191 -3.08 -10.39 34.89
C LYS A 191 -1.91 -11.16 34.29
N GLU A 192 -2.07 -12.49 34.23
CA GLU A 192 -1.17 -13.52 33.65
C GLU A 192 0.01 -13.02 32.78
#